data_AF-A0AAD2VNY8-F1
#
_entry.id   AF-A0AAD2VNY8-F1
#
_cell.length_a   1.000
_cell.length_b   1.000
_cell.length_c   1.000
_cell.angle_alpha   90.00
_cell.angle_beta   90.00
_cell.angle_gamma   90.00
#
_symmetry.space_group_name_H-M   'P 1'
#
loop_
_entity.id
_entity.type
_entity.pdbx_description
1 polymer ?
#
loop_
_entity_poly.entity_id
_entity_poly.type
_entity_poly.pdbx_seq_one_letter_code
_entity_poly.pdbx_strand_id
1 'polypeptide(L)'
;DELALRKSIAERDARIRQGEIGYINRSRATGVSKGPGQQEAVSRLAEELTGKKHTSPKTRSAGEREEEQAREALLALEAELRTLEKHSGANEKISRQRRDLWKAESQYAVLKEAATKRQLSEQEKSLLAHKDETLEYKRQLAELGDKVEYQKRLNELAQQAVRFEEQQSAKQAAISAKARGLTDRQAQRESEAQRLRDVYGDNPAALAKATSALKNTWSAEEQLRGSWMAGLKSGWGEWAESAT
;
A
#
# COMPACT_ATOMS: atom_id res chain seq x y z
N ASP A 1 5.89 -11.04 19.34
CA ASP A 1 5.45 -10.30 20.54
C ASP A 1 4.28 -9.35 20.29
N GLU A 2 3.16 -9.88 19.80
CA GLU A 2 1.93 -9.10 19.59
C GLU A 2 1.28 -8.66 20.92
N LEU A 3 1.48 -9.45 21.97
CA LEU A 3 1.02 -9.16 23.33
C LEU A 3 1.72 -7.93 23.95
N ALA A 4 3.00 -7.70 23.62
CA ALA A 4 3.74 -6.54 24.13
C ALA A 4 3.26 -5.24 23.47
N LEU A 5 2.98 -5.28 22.16
CA LEU A 5 2.41 -4.16 21.41
C LEU A 5 1.01 -3.78 21.91
N ARG A 6 0.14 -4.76 22.15
CA ARG A 6 -1.21 -4.52 22.69
C ARG A 6 -1.17 -3.91 24.09
N LYS A 7 -0.25 -4.36 24.95
CA LYS A 7 -0.04 -3.77 26.29
C LYS A 7 0.44 -2.33 26.20
N SER A 8 1.39 -2.02 25.31
CA SER A 8 1.92 -0.67 25.12
C SER A 8 0.87 0.33 24.60
N ILE A 9 -0.04 -0.11 23.73
CA ILE A 9 -1.14 0.72 23.24
C ILE A 9 -2.15 1.00 24.36
N ALA A 10 -2.55 -0.04 25.10
CA ALA A 10 -3.49 0.11 26.21
C ALA A 10 -2.96 1.03 27.32
N GLU A 11 -1.65 0.98 27.59
CA GLU A 11 -1.00 1.84 28.59
C GLU A 11 -0.90 3.30 28.15
N ARG A 12 -0.68 3.55 26.84
CA ARG A 12 -0.74 4.90 26.24
C ARG A 12 -2.15 5.48 26.29
N ASP A 13 -3.17 4.71 25.93
CA ASP A 13 -4.58 5.13 25.98
C ASP A 13 -5.05 5.41 27.41
N ALA A 14 -4.53 4.68 28.40
CA ALA A 14 -4.81 4.92 29.81
C ALA A 14 -4.20 6.26 30.30
N ARG A 15 -2.98 6.60 29.87
CA ARG A 15 -2.37 7.91 30.18
C ARG A 15 -3.11 9.08 29.56
N ILE A 16 -3.54 8.94 28.30
CA ILE A 16 -4.33 9.98 27.61
C ILE A 16 -5.64 10.22 28.38
N ARG A 17 -6.37 9.15 28.71
CA ARG A 17 -7.60 9.25 29.52
C ARG A 17 -7.36 9.85 30.91
N GLN A 18 -6.26 9.51 31.59
CA GLN A 18 -5.91 10.14 32.87
C GLN A 18 -5.58 11.63 32.74
N GLY A 19 -4.88 12.04 31.67
CA GLY A 19 -4.61 13.44 31.37
C GLY A 19 -5.89 14.24 31.09
N GLU A 20 -6.81 13.65 30.33
CA GLU A 20 -8.14 14.23 30.02
C GLU A 20 -9.03 14.32 31.27
N ILE A 21 -9.05 13.28 32.11
CA ILE A 21 -9.77 13.29 33.41
C ILE A 21 -9.15 14.33 34.35
N GLY A 22 -7.83 14.54 34.31
CA GLY A 22 -7.15 15.60 35.06
C GLY A 22 -7.56 17.01 34.63
N TYR A 23 -7.84 17.23 33.34
CA TYR A 23 -8.42 18.48 32.82
C TYR A 23 -9.86 18.68 33.27
N ILE A 24 -10.69 17.64 33.19
CA ILE A 24 -12.10 17.69 33.59
C ILE A 24 -12.23 17.90 35.11
N ASN A 25 -11.42 17.23 35.92
CA ASN A 25 -11.42 17.42 37.38
C ASN A 25 -10.94 18.81 37.80
N ARG A 26 -9.98 19.43 37.09
CA ARG A 26 -9.60 20.85 37.31
C ARG A 26 -10.76 21.79 37.04
N SER A 27 -11.50 21.58 35.95
CA SER A 27 -12.67 22.40 35.62
C SER A 27 -13.85 22.23 36.59
N ARG A 28 -13.92 21.09 37.28
CA ARG A 28 -14.96 20.78 38.27
C ARG A 28 -14.59 21.22 39.70
N ALA A 29 -13.29 21.30 40.00
CA ALA A 29 -12.77 21.75 41.30
C ALA A 29 -12.80 23.28 41.48
N THR A 30 -13.04 24.06 40.42
CA THR A 30 -13.32 25.50 40.52
C THR A 30 -14.78 25.73 40.87
N GLY A 31 -15.19 25.31 42.07
CA GLY A 31 -16.42 25.80 42.70
C GLY A 31 -16.20 27.25 43.11
N VAL A 32 -16.88 28.18 42.44
CA VAL A 32 -16.83 29.62 42.73
C VAL A 32 -17.42 29.85 44.13
N SER A 33 -16.55 30.05 45.13
CA SER A 33 -16.99 30.53 46.45
C SER A 33 -17.15 32.05 46.41
N LYS A 34 -18.38 32.51 46.68
CA LYS A 34 -18.74 33.93 46.69
C LYS A 34 -18.36 34.55 48.04
N GLY A 35 -17.28 35.32 48.08
CA GLY A 35 -16.89 36.16 49.22
C GLY A 35 -16.49 37.58 48.78
N PRO A 36 -16.82 38.64 49.54
CA PRO A 36 -16.54 40.02 49.16
C PRO A 36 -15.04 40.33 49.31
N GLY A 37 -14.41 40.83 48.24
CA GLY A 37 -12.99 41.19 48.20
C GLY A 37 -12.16 40.50 47.12
N GLN A 38 -12.66 39.43 46.50
CA GLN A 38 -11.94 38.76 45.40
C GLN A 38 -12.15 39.43 44.04
N GLN A 39 -13.22 40.21 43.85
CA GLN A 39 -13.41 40.96 42.61
C GLN A 39 -12.31 42.00 42.40
N GLU A 40 -11.85 42.69 43.44
CA GLU A 40 -10.74 43.65 43.30
C GLU A 40 -9.40 42.98 43.05
N ALA A 41 -9.14 41.82 43.65
CA ALA A 41 -7.92 41.04 43.41
C ALA A 41 -7.91 40.44 41.99
N VAL A 42 -9.06 39.95 41.52
CA VAL A 42 -9.23 39.47 40.14
C VAL A 42 -9.18 40.63 39.15
N SER A 43 -9.73 41.80 39.48
CA SER A 43 -9.63 43.00 38.65
C SER A 43 -8.20 43.52 38.56
N ARG A 44 -7.42 43.50 39.66
CA ARG A 44 -5.99 43.86 39.63
C ARG A 44 -5.15 42.83 38.87
N LEU A 45 -5.42 41.54 39.03
CA LEU A 45 -4.78 40.50 38.22
C LEU A 45 -5.19 40.60 36.75
N ALA A 46 -6.44 41.00 36.46
CA ALA A 46 -6.91 41.27 35.10
C ALA A 46 -6.26 42.53 34.52
N GLU A 47 -6.05 43.59 35.31
CA GLU A 47 -5.28 44.78 34.92
C GLU A 47 -3.79 44.47 34.73
N GLU A 48 -3.23 43.57 35.54
CA GLU A 48 -1.83 43.12 35.41
C GLU A 48 -1.64 42.19 34.20
N LEU A 49 -2.66 41.40 33.85
CA LEU A 49 -2.70 40.58 32.64
C LEU A 49 -3.01 41.39 31.38
N THR A 50 -3.82 42.45 31.46
CA THR A 50 -4.13 43.35 30.32
C THR A 50 -3.08 44.44 30.12
N GLY A 51 -2.34 44.83 31.17
CA GLY A 51 -1.20 45.74 31.11
C GLY A 51 0.06 45.12 30.49
N LYS A 52 0.19 43.79 30.50
CA LYS A 52 1.08 43.06 29.60
C LYS A 52 0.48 43.12 28.20
N LYS A 53 0.81 44.19 27.46
CA LYS A 53 0.47 44.37 26.04
C LYS A 53 0.57 43.02 25.32
N HIS A 54 -0.57 42.40 25.06
CA HIS A 54 -0.66 41.35 24.06
C HIS A 54 -0.27 42.01 22.75
N THR A 55 1.00 41.84 22.37
CA THR A 55 1.42 42.11 21.00
C THR A 55 0.59 41.16 20.15
N SER A 56 -0.48 41.66 19.53
CA SER A 56 -1.21 40.93 18.51
C SER A 56 -0.18 40.32 17.56
N PRO A 57 -0.32 39.05 17.13
CA PRO A 57 0.58 38.50 16.12
C PRO A 57 0.59 39.49 14.96
N LYS A 58 1.77 40.02 14.63
CA LYS A 58 1.94 40.98 13.55
C LYS A 58 1.36 40.32 12.31
N THR A 59 0.19 40.77 11.85
CA THR A 59 -0.47 40.18 10.70
C THR A 59 0.42 40.44 9.50
N ARG A 60 1.09 39.39 9.01
CA ARG A 60 1.99 39.49 7.86
C ARG A 60 1.26 40.17 6.70
N SER A 61 1.93 41.12 6.06
CA SER A 61 1.37 41.82 4.91
C SER A 61 1.08 40.83 3.77
N ALA A 62 0.18 41.18 2.84
CA ALA A 62 -0.08 40.32 1.68
C ALA A 62 1.21 40.03 0.89
N GLY A 63 2.09 41.03 0.74
CA GLY A 63 3.39 40.85 0.08
C GLY A 63 4.35 39.94 0.85
N GLU A 64 4.36 40.02 2.19
CA GLU A 64 5.19 39.12 3.01
C GLU A 64 4.75 37.66 2.89
N ARG A 65 3.44 37.40 2.67
CA ARG A 65 2.92 36.04 2.46
C ARG A 65 3.27 35.50 1.08
N GLU A 66 3.15 36.32 0.04
CA GLU A 66 3.54 35.95 -1.32
C GLU A 66 5.05 35.66 -1.42
N GLU A 67 5.89 36.49 -0.78
CA GLU A 67 7.32 36.21 -0.69
C GLU A 67 7.63 34.91 0.06
N GLU A 68 6.90 34.63 1.13
CA GLU A 68 7.09 33.38 1.89
C GLU A 68 6.68 32.16 1.07
N GLN A 69 5.55 32.21 0.36
CA GLN A 69 5.11 31.15 -0.55
C GLN A 69 6.11 30.93 -1.68
N ALA A 70 6.64 32.00 -2.28
CA ALA A 70 7.67 31.91 -3.31
C ALA A 70 8.96 31.27 -2.76
N ARG A 71 9.35 31.60 -1.53
CA ARG A 71 10.51 31.00 -0.85
C ARG A 71 10.30 29.52 -0.55
N GLU A 72 9.10 29.12 -0.12
CA GLU A 72 8.74 27.72 0.09
C GLU A 72 8.78 26.92 -1.21
N ALA A 73 8.22 27.47 -2.30
CA ALA A 73 8.23 26.83 -3.62
C ALA A 73 9.66 26.65 -4.16
N LEU A 74 10.51 27.67 -4.03
CA LEU A 74 11.92 27.59 -4.43
C LEU A 74 12.65 26.50 -3.63
N LEU A 75 12.42 26.47 -2.31
CA LEU A 75 13.03 25.47 -1.43
C LEU A 75 12.58 24.04 -1.75
N ALA A 76 11.30 23.86 -2.08
CA ALA A 76 10.76 22.57 -2.51
C ALA A 76 11.42 22.09 -3.80
N LEU A 77 11.57 22.98 -4.80
CA LEU A 77 12.20 22.64 -6.07
C LEU A 77 13.69 22.32 -5.92
N GLU A 78 14.43 23.08 -5.10
CA GLU A 78 15.85 22.80 -4.83
C GLU A 78 16.05 21.46 -4.11
N ALA A 79 15.17 21.14 -3.17
CA ALA A 79 15.18 19.84 -2.49
C ALA A 79 14.89 18.69 -3.46
N GLU A 80 13.89 18.84 -4.34
CA GLU A 80 13.57 17.82 -5.34
C GLU A 80 14.73 17.61 -6.31
N LEU A 81 15.34 18.67 -6.82
CA LEU A 81 16.51 18.59 -7.69
C LEU A 81 17.64 17.81 -7.01
N ARG A 82 17.94 18.12 -5.75
CA ARG A 82 18.99 17.43 -4.98
C ARG A 82 18.67 15.96 -4.72
N THR A 83 17.40 15.59 -4.52
CA THR A 83 17.02 14.17 -4.44
C THR A 83 17.21 13.44 -5.76
N LEU A 84 16.83 14.09 -6.87
CA LEU A 84 16.95 13.51 -8.21
C LEU A 84 18.42 13.32 -8.57
N GLU A 85 19.29 14.29 -8.30
CA GLU A 85 20.72 14.14 -8.55
C GLU A 85 21.34 12.99 -7.76
N LYS A 86 21.03 12.86 -6.46
CA LYS A 86 21.63 11.84 -5.58
C LYS A 86 21.11 10.42 -5.82
N HIS A 87 19.87 10.29 -6.26
CA HIS A 87 19.18 9.01 -6.34
C HIS A 87 18.58 8.73 -7.74
N SER A 88 19.18 9.30 -8.79
CA SER A 88 18.79 9.13 -10.21
C SER A 88 19.04 7.72 -10.79
N GLY A 89 19.41 6.74 -9.97
CA GLY A 89 19.63 5.38 -10.42
C GLY A 89 18.35 4.81 -11.05
N ALA A 90 18.33 4.69 -12.38
CA ALA A 90 17.18 4.29 -13.21
C ALA A 90 16.54 2.93 -12.87
N ASN A 91 17.02 2.24 -11.83
CA ASN A 91 16.62 0.90 -11.44
C ASN A 91 16.40 0.71 -9.94
N GLU A 92 16.43 1.78 -9.14
CA GLU A 92 16.11 1.68 -7.71
C GLU A 92 14.59 1.54 -7.54
N LYS A 93 14.12 0.29 -7.47
CA LYS A 93 12.75 -0.05 -7.05
C LYS A 93 12.61 0.14 -5.55
N ILE A 94 12.59 1.39 -5.13
CA ILE A 94 12.39 1.82 -3.75
C ILE A 94 10.93 2.09 -3.45
N SER A 95 10.55 1.96 -2.18
CA SER A 95 9.21 2.31 -1.74
C SER A 95 8.91 3.80 -1.92
N ARG A 96 7.62 4.16 -1.98
CA ARG A 96 7.20 5.58 -1.99
C ARG A 96 7.71 6.31 -0.75
N GLN A 97 7.64 5.65 0.40
CA GLN A 97 8.07 6.13 1.70
C GLN A 97 9.58 6.45 1.74
N ARG A 98 10.42 5.64 1.07
CA ARG A 98 11.86 5.93 0.94
C ARG A 98 12.13 7.20 0.14
N ARG A 99 11.37 7.45 -0.93
CA ARG A 99 11.45 8.71 -1.69
C ARG A 99 11.03 9.91 -0.85
N ASP A 100 9.94 9.77 -0.09
CA ASP A 100 9.43 10.83 0.77
C ASP A 100 10.42 11.18 1.90
N LEU A 101 11.15 10.18 2.39
CA LEU A 101 12.27 10.38 3.32
C LEU A 101 13.39 11.21 2.68
N TRP A 102 13.85 10.84 1.48
CA TRP A 102 14.91 11.60 0.79
C TRP A 102 14.50 13.03 0.47
N LYS A 103 13.24 13.24 0.07
CA LYS A 103 12.67 14.58 -0.13
C LYS A 103 12.75 15.40 1.15
N ALA A 104 12.35 14.82 2.28
CA ALA A 104 12.43 15.48 3.57
C ALA A 104 13.87 15.81 3.98
N GLU A 105 14.79 14.85 3.86
CA GLU A 105 16.20 15.05 4.18
C GLU A 105 16.82 16.17 3.35
N SER A 106 16.46 16.24 2.07
CA SER A 106 16.90 17.29 1.14
C SER A 106 16.31 18.65 1.48
N GLN A 107 15.02 18.70 1.80
CA GLN A 107 14.33 19.91 2.26
C GLN A 107 15.01 20.50 3.51
N TYR A 108 15.33 19.65 4.50
CA TYR A 108 16.03 20.09 5.69
C TYR A 108 17.49 20.48 5.44
N ALA A 109 18.16 19.87 4.45
CA ALA A 109 19.51 20.25 4.06
C ALA A 109 19.53 21.66 3.44
N VAL A 110 18.59 21.94 2.52
CA VAL A 110 18.43 23.26 1.90
C VAL A 110 18.05 24.30 2.95
N LEU A 111 17.14 23.99 3.89
CA LEU A 111 16.80 24.88 5.00
C LEU A 111 18.02 25.23 5.88
N LYS A 112 18.87 24.24 6.19
CA LYS A 112 20.11 24.48 6.95
C LYS A 112 21.10 25.37 6.19
N GLU A 113 21.22 25.20 4.87
CA GLU A 113 22.07 26.05 4.02
C GLU A 113 21.49 27.46 3.86
N ALA A 114 20.17 27.61 3.79
CA ALA A 114 19.52 28.91 3.80
C ALA A 114 19.73 29.65 5.13
N ALA A 115 19.78 28.93 6.25
CA ALA A 115 20.00 29.49 7.57
C ALA A 115 21.37 30.19 7.72
N THR A 116 22.38 29.77 6.95
CA THR A 116 23.71 30.41 6.97
C THR A 116 23.77 31.65 6.08
N LYS A 117 22.89 31.75 5.08
CA LYS A 117 22.86 32.85 4.09
C LYS A 117 21.87 33.95 4.46
N ARG A 118 20.78 33.63 5.17
CA ARG A 118 19.71 34.58 5.54
C ARG A 118 19.05 34.22 6.87
N GLN A 119 18.29 35.16 7.42
CA GLN A 119 17.41 34.84 8.55
C GLN A 119 16.24 33.95 8.11
N LEU A 120 15.99 32.91 8.89
CA LEU A 120 14.87 32.00 8.70
C LEU A 120 13.56 32.58 9.26
N SER A 121 12.44 32.29 8.59
CA SER A 121 11.11 32.60 9.11
C SER A 121 10.80 31.78 10.37
N GLU A 122 9.80 32.19 11.14
CA GLU A 122 9.36 31.43 12.33
C GLU A 122 8.90 30.01 11.98
N GLN A 123 8.29 29.84 10.81
CA GLN A 123 7.84 28.54 10.32
C GLN A 123 9.02 27.65 9.94
N GLU A 124 10.03 28.20 9.25
CA GLU A 124 11.28 27.48 8.91
C GLU A 124 12.06 27.04 10.16
N LYS A 125 12.07 27.88 11.20
CA LYS A 125 12.67 27.55 12.49
C LYS A 125 11.92 26.43 13.21
N SER A 126 10.59 26.48 13.21
CA SER A 126 9.74 25.42 13.79
C SER A 126 9.94 24.09 13.06
N LEU A 127 10.02 24.12 11.72
CA LEU A 127 10.31 22.94 10.89
C LEU A 127 11.66 22.31 11.22
N LEU A 128 12.70 23.13 11.44
CA LEU A 128 14.01 22.64 11.86
C LEU A 128 14.03 22.09 13.29
N ALA A 129 13.20 22.62 14.19
CA ALA A 129 13.12 22.14 15.57
C ALA A 129 12.56 20.72 15.67
N HIS A 130 11.55 20.37 14.84
CA HIS A 130 10.96 19.03 14.79
C HIS A 130 11.58 18.13 13.71
N LYS A 131 12.73 18.53 13.14
CA LYS A 131 13.40 17.80 12.07
C LYS A 131 13.68 16.35 12.46
N ASP A 132 14.34 16.14 13.60
CA ASP A 132 14.87 14.83 13.95
C ASP A 132 13.74 13.84 14.22
N GLU A 133 12.69 14.26 14.96
CA GLU A 133 11.48 13.48 15.17
C GLU A 133 10.80 13.12 13.83
N THR A 134 10.61 14.11 12.95
CA THR A 134 9.96 13.90 11.66
C THR A 134 10.75 12.93 10.77
N LEU A 135 12.08 13.04 10.76
CA LEU A 135 12.95 12.16 10.00
C LEU A 135 12.95 10.73 10.55
N GLU A 136 12.96 10.55 11.88
CA GLU A 136 12.88 9.23 12.49
C GLU A 136 11.57 8.51 12.13
N TYR A 137 10.43 9.20 12.18
CA TYR A 137 9.17 8.62 11.73
C TYR A 137 9.19 8.25 10.24
N LYS A 138 9.75 9.12 9.39
CA LYS A 138 9.91 8.83 7.97
C LYS A 138 10.86 7.65 7.72
N ARG A 139 11.89 7.45 8.55
CA ARG A 139 12.81 6.30 8.47
C ARG A 139 12.08 5.00 8.73
N GLN A 140 11.29 4.95 9.80
CA GLN A 140 10.48 3.78 10.13
C GLN A 140 9.48 3.44 9.01
N LEU A 141 8.81 4.46 8.47
CA LEU A 141 7.89 4.28 7.34
C LEU A 141 8.61 3.77 6.09
N ALA A 142 9.80 4.30 5.79
CA ALA A 142 10.61 3.87 4.66
C ALA A 142 11.09 2.41 4.81
N GLU A 143 11.54 2.02 6.00
CA GLU A 143 11.94 0.63 6.27
C GLU A 143 10.78 -0.36 6.13
N LEU A 144 9.60 -0.02 6.65
CA LEU A 144 8.41 -0.85 6.49
C LEU A 144 7.95 -0.88 5.03
N GLY A 145 7.98 0.26 4.34
CA GLY A 145 7.66 0.35 2.91
C GLY A 145 8.57 -0.53 2.06
N ASP A 146 9.88 -0.51 2.32
CA ASP A 146 10.86 -1.32 1.58
C ASP A 146 10.66 -2.82 1.84
N LYS A 147 10.34 -3.23 3.08
CA LYS A 147 9.99 -4.61 3.40
C LYS A 147 8.74 -5.08 2.65
N VAL A 148 7.73 -4.23 2.55
CA VAL A 148 6.50 -4.54 1.80
C VAL A 148 6.79 -4.73 0.31
N GLU A 149 7.55 -3.82 -0.31
CA GLU A 149 7.91 -3.93 -1.73
C GLU A 149 8.81 -5.15 -1.99
N TYR A 150 9.74 -5.45 -1.07
CA TYR A 150 10.54 -6.66 -1.14
C TYR A 150 9.68 -7.93 -1.10
N GLN A 151 8.71 -8.00 -0.18
CA GLN A 151 7.82 -9.16 -0.09
C GLN A 151 6.92 -9.31 -1.32
N LYS A 152 6.41 -8.20 -1.88
CA LYS A 152 5.65 -8.24 -3.14
C LYS A 152 6.49 -8.85 -4.26
N ARG A 153 7.75 -8.44 -4.39
CA ARG A 153 8.66 -9.00 -5.39
C ARG A 153 8.88 -10.49 -5.19
N LEU A 154 9.06 -10.96 -3.95
CA LEU A 154 9.16 -12.39 -3.66
C LEU A 154 7.89 -13.14 -4.05
N ASN A 155 6.72 -12.58 -3.76
CA ASN A 155 5.44 -13.19 -4.13
C ASN A 155 5.25 -13.24 -5.65
N GLU A 156 5.63 -12.17 -6.37
CA GLU A 156 5.62 -12.14 -7.84
C GLU A 156 6.54 -13.21 -8.43
N LEU A 157 7.76 -13.38 -7.89
CA LEU A 157 8.69 -14.42 -8.32
C LEU A 157 8.14 -15.82 -8.04
N ALA A 158 7.53 -16.03 -6.87
CA ALA A 158 6.88 -17.30 -6.55
C ALA A 158 5.74 -17.60 -7.53
N GLN A 159 4.91 -16.60 -7.87
CA GLN A 159 3.86 -16.76 -8.88
C GLN A 159 4.41 -17.06 -10.28
N GLN A 160 5.52 -16.43 -10.66
CA GLN A 160 6.20 -16.73 -11.93
C GLN A 160 6.73 -18.17 -11.95
N ALA A 161 7.30 -18.64 -10.84
CA ALA A 161 7.76 -20.01 -10.71
C ALA A 161 6.61 -21.02 -10.84
N VAL A 162 5.48 -20.79 -10.16
CA VAL A 162 4.27 -21.64 -10.28
C VAL A 162 3.77 -21.67 -11.73
N ARG A 163 3.64 -20.52 -12.39
CA ARG A 163 3.23 -20.46 -13.81
C ARG A 163 4.22 -21.19 -14.71
N PHE A 164 5.51 -21.13 -14.42
CA PHE A 164 6.53 -21.86 -15.18
C PHE A 164 6.41 -23.36 -14.95
N GLU A 165 6.23 -23.82 -13.70
CA GLU A 165 5.97 -25.23 -13.38
C GLU A 165 4.72 -25.74 -14.08
N GLU A 166 3.62 -24.99 -14.08
CA GLU A 166 2.39 -25.33 -14.82
C GLU A 166 2.66 -25.46 -16.32
N GLN A 167 3.45 -24.55 -16.90
CA GLN A 167 3.83 -24.64 -18.32
C GLN A 167 4.69 -25.88 -18.60
N GLN A 168 5.63 -26.22 -17.71
CA GLN A 168 6.48 -27.40 -17.89
C GLN A 168 5.69 -28.69 -17.66
N SER A 169 4.80 -28.74 -16.67
CA SER A 169 3.95 -29.90 -16.42
C SER A 169 3.00 -30.14 -17.58
N ALA A 170 2.42 -29.09 -18.17
CA ALA A 170 1.61 -29.19 -19.38
C ALA A 170 2.44 -29.71 -20.58
N LYS A 171 3.67 -29.22 -20.77
CA LYS A 171 4.58 -29.73 -21.81
C LYS A 171 4.95 -31.19 -21.58
N GLN A 172 5.25 -31.57 -20.34
CA GLN A 172 5.61 -32.94 -19.99
C GLN A 172 4.42 -33.90 -20.10
N ALA A 173 3.22 -33.44 -19.74
CA ALA A 173 1.98 -34.16 -19.98
C ALA A 173 1.76 -34.40 -21.48
N ALA A 174 1.92 -33.37 -22.32
CA ALA A 174 1.84 -33.49 -23.78
C ALA A 174 2.89 -34.47 -24.36
N ILE A 175 4.15 -34.41 -23.87
CA ILE A 175 5.19 -35.37 -24.26
C ILE A 175 4.80 -36.80 -23.84
N SER A 176 4.29 -36.98 -22.62
CA SER A 176 3.88 -38.30 -22.11
C SER A 176 2.65 -38.86 -22.83
N ALA A 177 1.71 -38.01 -23.25
CA ALA A 177 0.56 -38.38 -24.06
C ALA A 177 1.03 -38.88 -25.44
N LYS A 178 1.90 -38.11 -26.08
CA LYS A 178 2.53 -38.46 -27.36
C LYS A 178 3.34 -39.76 -27.27
N ALA A 179 4.06 -39.99 -26.16
CA ALA A 179 4.88 -41.19 -25.96
C ALA A 179 4.07 -42.46 -25.65
N ARG A 180 2.89 -42.35 -25.02
CA ARG A 180 2.03 -43.50 -24.69
C ARG A 180 1.06 -43.87 -25.82
N GLY A 181 1.05 -43.13 -26.94
CA GLY A 181 0.05 -43.31 -28.00
C GLY A 181 -1.39 -43.03 -27.55
N LEU A 182 -1.57 -42.50 -26.33
CA LEU A 182 -2.85 -42.05 -25.79
C LEU A 182 -3.12 -40.67 -26.39
N THR A 183 -4.08 -40.61 -27.31
CA THR A 183 -4.54 -39.41 -28.02
C THR A 183 -4.46 -38.15 -27.15
N ASP A 184 -3.83 -37.08 -27.66
CA ASP A 184 -3.62 -35.78 -27.00
C ASP A 184 -4.84 -35.26 -26.20
N ARG A 185 -6.04 -35.65 -26.62
CA ARG A 185 -7.32 -35.42 -25.94
C ARG A 185 -7.40 -35.91 -24.51
N GLN A 186 -6.89 -37.10 -24.18
CA GLN A 186 -7.10 -37.69 -22.86
C GLN A 186 -6.27 -36.97 -21.80
N ALA A 187 -5.06 -36.54 -22.17
CA ALA A 187 -4.22 -35.68 -21.35
C ALA A 187 -4.77 -34.26 -21.20
N GLN A 188 -5.38 -33.69 -22.26
CA GLN A 188 -6.12 -32.42 -22.16
C GLN A 188 -7.29 -32.51 -21.18
N ARG A 189 -8.08 -33.60 -21.23
CA ARG A 189 -9.23 -33.82 -20.34
C ARG A 189 -8.82 -33.87 -18.86
N GLU A 190 -7.72 -34.54 -18.54
CA GLU A 190 -7.19 -34.60 -17.17
C GLU A 190 -6.66 -33.24 -16.71
N SER A 191 -5.89 -32.54 -17.56
CA SER A 191 -5.37 -31.20 -17.25
C SER A 191 -6.48 -30.17 -17.00
N GLU A 192 -7.53 -30.16 -17.82
CA GLU A 192 -8.69 -29.27 -17.64
C GLU A 192 -9.47 -29.60 -16.35
N ALA A 193 -9.63 -30.88 -16.04
CA ALA A 193 -10.25 -31.31 -14.79
C ALA A 193 -9.40 -30.98 -13.54
N GLN A 194 -8.07 -30.97 -13.67
CA GLN A 194 -7.17 -30.50 -12.62
C GLN A 194 -7.34 -28.99 -12.41
N ARG A 195 -7.31 -28.21 -13.50
CA ARG A 195 -7.46 -26.74 -13.44
C ARG A 195 -8.78 -26.29 -12.84
N LEU A 196 -9.88 -27.00 -13.12
CA LEU A 196 -11.17 -26.73 -12.47
C LEU A 196 -11.15 -27.03 -10.97
N ARG A 197 -10.40 -28.04 -10.54
CA ARG A 197 -10.18 -28.36 -9.13
C ARG A 197 -9.34 -27.28 -8.43
N ASP A 198 -8.33 -26.75 -9.09
CA ASP A 198 -7.48 -25.70 -8.51
C ASP A 198 -8.21 -24.36 -8.42
N VAL A 199 -9.05 -24.02 -9.41
CA VAL A 199 -9.80 -22.74 -9.45
C VAL A 199 -11.04 -22.75 -8.56
N TYR A 200 -11.74 -23.89 -8.47
CA TYR A 200 -13.02 -24.00 -7.76
C TYR A 200 -12.98 -24.93 -6.54
N GLY A 201 -11.79 -25.37 -6.10
CA GLY A 201 -11.62 -26.32 -5.00
C GLY A 201 -12.29 -25.90 -3.70
N ASP A 202 -12.30 -24.60 -3.42
CA ASP A 202 -12.92 -24.03 -2.21
C ASP A 202 -14.46 -23.92 -2.30
N ASN A 203 -15.05 -24.17 -3.47
CA ASN A 203 -16.50 -24.14 -3.69
C ASN A 203 -17.00 -25.40 -4.41
N PRO A 204 -17.45 -26.42 -3.66
CA PRO A 204 -17.83 -27.72 -4.23
C PRO A 204 -19.03 -27.63 -5.19
N ALA A 205 -19.95 -26.68 -5.01
CA ALA A 205 -21.09 -26.48 -5.90
C ALA A 205 -20.67 -25.87 -7.25
N ALA A 206 -19.75 -24.89 -7.23
CA ALA A 206 -19.21 -24.30 -8.45
C ALA A 206 -18.33 -25.30 -9.22
N LEU A 207 -17.53 -26.09 -8.52
CA LEU A 207 -16.72 -27.16 -9.09
C LEU A 207 -17.61 -28.21 -9.77
N ALA A 208 -18.68 -28.68 -9.12
CA ALA A 208 -19.61 -29.66 -9.69
C ALA A 208 -20.32 -29.13 -10.95
N LYS A 209 -20.70 -27.86 -10.96
CA LYS A 209 -21.31 -27.21 -12.13
C LYS A 209 -20.31 -27.05 -13.29
N ALA A 210 -19.08 -26.62 -13.01
CA ALA A 210 -18.05 -26.47 -14.04
C ALA A 210 -17.61 -27.83 -14.62
N THR A 211 -17.47 -28.84 -13.77
CA THR A 211 -17.09 -30.20 -14.18
C THR A 211 -18.21 -30.88 -14.99
N SER A 212 -19.48 -30.66 -14.65
CA SER A 212 -20.60 -31.21 -15.42
C SER A 212 -20.77 -30.53 -16.78
N ALA A 213 -20.58 -29.21 -16.86
CA ALA A 213 -20.55 -28.50 -18.14
C ALA A 213 -19.42 -29.00 -19.06
N LEU A 214 -18.22 -29.21 -18.50
CA LEU A 214 -17.08 -29.75 -19.23
C LEU A 214 -17.30 -31.21 -19.70
N LYS A 215 -17.97 -32.03 -18.89
CA LYS A 215 -18.33 -33.40 -19.28
C LYS A 215 -19.35 -33.41 -20.42
N ASN A 216 -20.28 -32.47 -20.44
CA ASN A 216 -21.28 -32.33 -21.50
C ASN A 216 -20.62 -31.92 -22.83
N THR A 217 -19.65 -31.00 -22.83
CA THR A 217 -18.92 -30.62 -24.06
C THR A 217 -18.14 -31.80 -24.62
N TRP A 218 -17.48 -32.60 -23.78
CA TRP A 218 -16.80 -33.82 -24.24
C TRP A 218 -17.76 -34.85 -24.83
N SER A 219 -18.96 -35.02 -24.26
CA SER A 219 -19.95 -35.96 -24.80
C SER A 219 -20.46 -35.53 -26.19
N ALA A 220 -20.65 -34.24 -26.41
CA ALA A 220 -21.07 -33.70 -27.70
C ALA A 220 -19.97 -33.85 -28.77
N GLU A 221 -18.71 -33.59 -28.41
CA GLU A 221 -17.56 -33.81 -29.29
C GLU A 221 -17.39 -35.28 -29.68
N GLU A 222 -17.62 -36.21 -28.74
CA GLU A 222 -17.49 -37.65 -28.99
C GLU A 222 -18.60 -38.16 -29.93
N GLN A 223 -19.83 -37.66 -29.79
CA GLN A 223 -20.93 -37.99 -30.70
C GLN A 223 -20.65 -37.50 -32.13
N LEU A 224 -20.15 -36.28 -32.27
CA LEU A 224 -19.83 -35.68 -33.56
C LEU A 224 -18.64 -36.39 -34.23
N ARG A 225 -17.71 -36.93 -33.44
CA ARG A 225 -16.62 -37.77 -33.93
C ARG A 225 -17.10 -39.16 -34.34
N GLY A 226 -18.00 -39.75 -33.56
CA GLY A 226 -18.62 -41.04 -33.88
C GLY A 226 -19.35 -40.99 -35.22
N SER A 227 -20.12 -39.93 -35.45
CA SER A 227 -20.80 -39.72 -36.73
C SER A 227 -19.82 -39.46 -37.88
N TRP A 228 -18.75 -38.69 -37.66
CA TRP A 228 -17.73 -38.44 -38.67
C TRP A 228 -16.92 -39.70 -39.04
N MET A 229 -16.52 -40.51 -38.06
CA MET A 229 -15.84 -41.79 -38.30
C MET A 229 -16.77 -42.82 -38.96
N ALA A 230 -18.06 -42.83 -38.62
CA ALA A 230 -19.05 -43.66 -39.30
C ALA A 230 -19.19 -43.26 -40.77
N GLY A 231 -19.26 -41.95 -41.07
CA GLY A 231 -19.30 -41.42 -42.44
C GLY A 231 -18.02 -41.70 -43.24
N LEU A 232 -16.85 -41.66 -42.60
CA LEU A 232 -15.60 -42.05 -43.24
C LEU A 232 -15.60 -43.55 -43.58
N LYS A 233 -16.03 -44.40 -42.65
CA LYS A 233 -16.11 -45.85 -42.89
C LYS A 233 -17.14 -46.22 -43.96
N SER A 234 -18.29 -45.54 -43.98
CA SER A 234 -19.30 -45.75 -45.02
C SER A 234 -18.79 -45.28 -46.38
N GLY A 235 -18.15 -44.12 -46.48
CA GLY A 235 -17.59 -43.62 -47.74
C GLY A 235 -16.48 -44.51 -48.33
N TRP A 236 -15.69 -45.17 -47.47
CA TRP A 236 -14.70 -46.17 -47.91
C TRP A 236 -15.34 -47.50 -48.33
N GLY A 237 -16.42 -47.91 -47.67
CA GLY A 237 -17.21 -49.09 -48.06
C GLY A 237 -17.90 -48.89 -49.40
N GLU A 238 -18.54 -47.73 -49.60
CA GLU A 238 -19.20 -47.36 -50.87
C GLU A 238 -18.19 -47.21 -52.02
N TRP A 239 -16.99 -46.68 -51.76
CA TRP A 239 -15.91 -46.67 -52.75
C TRP A 239 -15.45 -48.08 -53.13
N ALA A 240 -15.35 -49.01 -52.16
CA ALA A 240 -14.95 -50.39 -52.42
C ALA A 240 -16.05 -51.17 -53.18
N GLU A 241 -17.33 -50.90 -52.92
CA GLU A 241 -18.47 -51.51 -53.61
C GLU A 241 -18.70 -50.94 -55.02
N SER A 242 -18.35 -49.68 -55.27
CA SER A 242 -18.41 -49.06 -56.60
C SER A 242 -17.23 -49.38 -57.51
N ALA A 243 -16.19 -50.05 -56.98
CA ALA A 243 -15.00 -50.48 -57.72
C ALA A 243 -15.06 -51.96 -58.17
N THR A 244 -16.20 -52.65 -57.98
CA THR A 244 -16.52 -54.00 -58.48
C THR A 244 -17.62 -53.94 -59.52
#